data_AF-A0A267E230-F1
#
_entry.id   AF-A0A267E230-F1
#
_cell.length_a   1.000
_cell.length_b   1.000
_cell.length_c   1.000
_cell.angle_alpha   90.00
_cell.angle_beta   90.00
_cell.angle_gamma   90.00
#
_symmetry.space_group_name_H-M   'P 1'
#
loop_
_entity.id
_entity.type
_entity.pdbx_description
1 polymer ?
#
loop_
_entity_poly.entity_id
_entity_poly.type
_entity_poly.pdbx_seq_one_letter_code
_entity_poly.pdbx_strand_id
1 'polypeptide(L)'
;ADHTEMYNCIRVSQFGPSSVLQMASADVSSLSPGPGQVLIKALAAGVNPVETYIRSGQYATLPKLPYTPGSDCAGEVVAVGKDVPKRLKTGERVYTMGTVSGSYAQLVLASQSNTFRLPDNVSWLEGACLGVPAFTALRALRTCGGARAGQTVLIHGASGAVGLLCCQLAANLGMRVLATAGSPEGRQLALDCGANMAFDHHDPDYADAIAVETADTDGVHLTVEMLANVNLATDCRLASPSGRIVIVGNRGSLNFNPRLTMSKEVSVTGVFLRRSTDVELAEYAKLISEMLKAGSSGPQWTASSTWPRRAPLTISSSTGRPVSAGLCLKSTNGSARLTNNRFIMR
;
A
#
# COMPACT_ATOMS: atom_id res chain seq x y z
N ALA A 1 -19.81 -38.33 14.17
CA ALA A 1 -19.17 -37.94 12.90
C ALA A 1 -18.49 -36.61 13.18
N ASP A 2 -17.16 -36.57 13.11
CA ASP A 2 -16.40 -35.32 13.21
C ASP A 2 -16.82 -34.44 12.03
N HIS A 3 -17.68 -33.46 12.30
CA HIS A 3 -17.97 -32.41 11.33
C HIS A 3 -16.79 -31.46 11.33
N THR A 4 -15.80 -31.77 10.50
CA THR A 4 -14.69 -30.86 10.21
C THR A 4 -15.24 -29.58 9.60
N GLU A 5 -15.15 -28.47 10.33
CA GLU A 5 -15.55 -27.17 9.82
C GLU A 5 -14.57 -26.75 8.72
N MET A 6 -15.08 -26.33 7.57
CA MET A 6 -14.29 -25.97 6.40
C MET A 6 -14.43 -24.46 6.12
N TYR A 7 -13.37 -23.84 5.62
CA TYR A 7 -13.39 -22.46 5.14
C TYR A 7 -12.91 -22.37 3.70
N ASN A 8 -13.40 -21.37 2.96
CA ASN A 8 -12.99 -21.13 1.58
C ASN A 8 -11.74 -20.25 1.52
N CYS A 9 -10.85 -20.58 0.59
CA CYS A 9 -9.65 -19.82 0.29
C CYS A 9 -9.24 -19.93 -1.17
N ILE A 10 -8.36 -19.04 -1.60
CA ILE A 10 -7.65 -19.19 -2.87
C ILE A 10 -6.41 -20.04 -2.63
N ARG A 11 -6.14 -20.97 -3.54
CA ARG A 11 -4.95 -21.82 -3.54
C ARG A 11 -4.20 -21.70 -4.85
N VAL A 12 -2.89 -21.63 -4.74
CA VAL A 12 -1.94 -21.68 -5.85
C VAL A 12 -1.08 -22.93 -5.66
N SER A 13 -1.25 -23.92 -6.53
CA SER A 13 -0.52 -25.19 -6.49
C SER A 13 0.67 -25.23 -7.48
N GLN A 14 0.70 -24.30 -8.42
CA GLN A 14 1.81 -24.08 -9.35
C GLN A 14 1.91 -22.59 -9.70
N PHE A 15 3.10 -22.10 -9.98
CA PHE A 15 3.30 -20.71 -10.43
C PHE A 15 2.79 -20.52 -11.87
N GLY A 16 2.30 -19.32 -12.19
CA GLY A 16 1.83 -19.03 -13.55
C GLY A 16 0.91 -17.82 -13.69
N PRO A 17 0.13 -17.76 -14.79
CA PRO A 17 -0.83 -16.69 -15.05
C PRO A 17 -1.97 -16.69 -14.02
N SER A 18 -2.86 -15.71 -14.06
CA SER A 18 -3.97 -15.58 -13.08
C SER A 18 -4.86 -16.82 -12.97
N SER A 19 -4.93 -17.67 -14.01
CA SER A 19 -5.70 -18.91 -14.00
C SER A 19 -5.19 -19.96 -12.99
N VAL A 20 -4.00 -19.80 -12.40
CA VAL A 20 -3.53 -20.70 -11.32
C VAL A 20 -4.16 -20.39 -9.96
N LEU A 21 -4.87 -19.27 -9.82
CA LEU A 21 -5.64 -18.92 -8.62
C LEU A 21 -6.94 -19.73 -8.62
N GLN A 22 -6.98 -20.79 -7.83
CA GLN A 22 -8.12 -21.69 -7.74
C GLN A 22 -8.84 -21.56 -6.40
N MET A 23 -10.17 -21.61 -6.41
CA MET A 23 -10.93 -21.72 -5.16
C MET A 23 -10.70 -23.10 -4.56
N ALA A 24 -10.50 -23.15 -3.25
CA ALA A 24 -10.36 -24.39 -2.49
C ALA A 24 -11.10 -24.26 -1.15
N SER A 25 -11.34 -25.41 -0.52
CA SER A 25 -11.80 -25.49 0.86
C SER A 25 -10.70 -26.13 1.71
N ALA A 26 -10.47 -25.58 2.90
CA ALA A 26 -9.49 -26.07 3.86
C ALA A 26 -10.12 -26.24 5.25
N ASP A 27 -9.55 -27.14 6.04
CA ASP A 27 -10.03 -27.45 7.39
C ASP A 27 -9.68 -26.30 8.36
N VAL A 28 -10.66 -25.81 9.11
CA VAL A 28 -10.47 -24.78 10.15
C VAL A 28 -9.50 -25.24 11.23
N SER A 29 -9.44 -26.54 11.55
CA SER A 29 -8.52 -27.10 12.55
C SER A 29 -7.04 -26.84 12.20
N SER A 30 -6.74 -26.65 10.91
CA SER A 30 -5.40 -26.28 10.43
C SER A 30 -4.97 -24.86 10.78
N LEU A 31 -5.88 -24.02 11.30
CA LEU A 31 -5.65 -22.60 11.61
C LEU A 31 -5.62 -22.30 13.11
N SER A 32 -5.05 -23.19 13.92
CA SER A 32 -4.87 -22.95 15.36
C SER A 32 -3.79 -21.89 15.61
N PRO A 33 -4.09 -20.71 16.22
CA PRO A 33 -3.10 -19.67 16.42
C PRO A 33 -2.03 -20.09 17.44
N GLY A 34 -0.77 -20.11 17.02
CA GLY A 34 0.38 -20.31 17.90
C GLY A 34 0.74 -19.08 18.73
N PRO A 35 1.81 -19.13 19.53
CA PRO A 35 2.29 -17.96 20.29
C PRO A 35 2.50 -16.74 19.39
N GLY A 36 2.00 -15.58 19.81
CA GLY A 36 2.06 -14.31 19.09
C GLY A 36 1.17 -14.24 17.84
N GLN A 37 0.31 -15.23 17.59
CA GLN A 37 -0.56 -15.26 16.41
C GLN A 37 -2.02 -15.03 16.77
N VAL A 38 -2.76 -14.46 15.82
CA VAL A 38 -4.21 -14.29 15.88
C VAL A 38 -4.86 -14.94 14.67
N LEU A 39 -6.07 -15.44 14.87
CA LEU A 39 -6.94 -15.90 13.81
C LEU A 39 -7.99 -14.83 13.53
N ILE A 40 -8.10 -14.41 12.28
CA ILE A 40 -8.96 -13.32 11.84
C ILE A 40 -10.00 -13.88 10.89
N LYS A 41 -11.28 -13.58 11.13
CA LYS A 41 -12.34 -13.73 10.14
C LYS A 41 -12.28 -12.54 9.19
N ALA A 42 -11.70 -12.75 8.01
CA ALA A 42 -11.50 -11.69 7.04
C ALA A 42 -12.84 -11.31 6.36
N LEU A 43 -13.15 -10.02 6.38
CA LEU A 43 -14.33 -9.43 5.76
C LEU A 43 -13.98 -8.72 4.45
N ALA A 44 -12.74 -8.24 4.36
CA ALA A 44 -12.16 -7.74 3.13
C ALA A 44 -10.68 -8.14 3.01
N ALA A 45 -10.17 -8.28 1.79
CA ALA A 45 -8.75 -8.53 1.52
C ALA A 45 -8.22 -7.55 0.46
N GLY A 46 -7.07 -6.93 0.72
CA GLY A 46 -6.39 -6.04 -0.22
C GLY A 46 -5.58 -6.84 -1.24
N VAL A 47 -5.49 -6.32 -2.46
CA VAL A 47 -4.69 -6.91 -3.55
C VAL A 47 -3.52 -5.98 -3.88
N ASN A 48 -2.31 -6.53 -3.77
CA ASN A 48 -1.07 -5.82 -4.00
C ASN A 48 -0.38 -6.30 -5.29
N PRO A 49 0.27 -5.41 -6.07
CA PRO A 49 0.98 -5.83 -7.29
C PRO A 49 2.03 -6.93 -7.05
N VAL A 50 2.69 -6.93 -5.89
CA VAL A 50 3.69 -7.95 -5.51
C VAL A 50 3.14 -9.37 -5.52
N GLU A 51 1.85 -9.56 -5.22
CA GLU A 51 1.20 -10.86 -5.21
C GLU A 51 1.11 -11.43 -6.64
N THR A 52 1.06 -10.57 -7.66
CA THR A 52 1.08 -11.01 -9.06
C THR A 52 2.43 -11.56 -9.49
N TYR A 53 3.52 -10.97 -8.99
CA TYR A 53 4.90 -11.40 -9.27
C TYR A 53 5.24 -12.70 -8.52
N ILE A 54 4.78 -12.82 -7.27
CA ILE A 54 4.92 -14.05 -6.49
C ILE A 54 4.15 -15.18 -7.16
N ARG A 55 2.90 -14.95 -7.57
CA ARG A 55 2.08 -15.94 -8.27
C ARG A 55 2.70 -16.36 -9.61
N SER A 56 3.30 -15.45 -10.37
CA SER A 56 3.95 -15.80 -11.65
C SER A 56 5.30 -16.50 -11.49
N GLY A 57 5.86 -16.58 -10.27
CA GLY A 57 7.17 -17.15 -10.01
C GLY A 57 8.34 -16.20 -10.33
N GLN A 58 8.05 -14.91 -10.58
CA GLN A 58 9.05 -13.92 -11.03
C GLN A 58 9.48 -12.98 -9.89
N TYR A 59 9.45 -13.46 -8.65
CA TYR A 59 9.78 -12.67 -7.48
C TYR A 59 10.96 -13.28 -6.72
N ALA A 60 11.78 -12.44 -6.09
CA ALA A 60 13.03 -12.87 -5.45
C ALA A 60 12.84 -13.91 -4.33
N THR A 61 11.67 -13.91 -3.68
CA THR A 61 11.32 -14.88 -2.63
C THR A 61 9.98 -15.52 -2.96
N LEU A 62 9.98 -16.83 -3.15
CA LEU A 62 8.78 -17.60 -3.49
C LEU A 62 8.30 -18.44 -2.30
N PRO A 63 6.98 -18.49 -2.05
CA PRO A 63 6.41 -19.36 -1.03
C PRO A 63 6.51 -20.84 -1.44
N LYS A 64 6.44 -21.73 -0.44
CA LYS A 64 6.27 -23.17 -0.71
C LYS A 64 4.90 -23.42 -1.29
N LEU A 65 4.83 -24.20 -2.38
CA LEU A 65 3.57 -24.65 -2.96
C LEU A 65 3.02 -25.86 -2.19
N PRO A 66 1.69 -26.03 -2.09
CA PRO A 66 0.70 -25.02 -2.44
C PRO A 66 0.62 -23.93 -1.36
N TYR A 67 0.24 -22.70 -1.73
CA TYR A 67 0.05 -21.59 -0.80
C TYR A 67 -1.24 -20.81 -1.09
N THR A 68 -1.66 -19.99 -0.11
CA THR A 68 -2.76 -19.04 -0.25
C THR A 68 -2.16 -17.62 -0.33
N PRO A 69 -2.48 -16.82 -1.37
CA PRO A 69 -1.92 -15.47 -1.50
C PRO A 69 -2.52 -14.45 -0.53
N GLY A 70 -1.93 -13.26 -0.51
CA GLY A 70 -2.49 -12.07 0.12
C GLY A 70 -1.81 -11.68 1.43
N SER A 71 -1.45 -10.40 1.56
CA SER A 71 -0.84 -9.83 2.78
C SER A 71 -1.81 -9.00 3.61
N ASP A 72 -2.80 -8.41 2.95
CA ASP A 72 -3.68 -7.42 3.56
C ASP A 72 -5.09 -7.98 3.68
N CYS A 73 -5.66 -7.93 4.88
CA CYS A 73 -7.09 -8.06 5.12
C CYS A 73 -7.54 -7.09 6.20
N ALA A 74 -8.85 -6.94 6.30
CA ALA A 74 -9.50 -6.39 7.47
C ALA A 74 -10.67 -7.28 7.88
N GLY A 75 -10.88 -7.39 9.18
CA GLY A 75 -11.86 -8.30 9.75
C GLY A 75 -11.84 -8.32 11.27
N GLU A 76 -12.39 -9.37 11.83
CA GLU A 76 -12.55 -9.54 13.28
C GLU A 76 -11.64 -10.66 13.80
N VAL A 77 -10.96 -10.42 14.92
CA VAL A 77 -10.22 -11.48 15.62
C VAL A 77 -11.21 -12.49 16.18
N VAL A 78 -11.08 -13.76 15.81
CA VAL A 78 -11.94 -14.86 16.31
C VAL A 78 -11.23 -15.76 17.31
N ALA A 79 -9.91 -15.86 17.25
CA ALA A 79 -9.11 -16.57 18.24
C ALA A 79 -7.71 -15.95 18.40
N VAL A 80 -7.10 -16.17 19.56
CA VAL A 80 -5.77 -15.64 19.91
C VAL A 80 -4.90 -16.76 20.46
N GLY A 81 -3.62 -16.76 20.10
CA GLY A 81 -2.63 -17.63 20.71
C GLY A 81 -2.06 -17.04 22.01
N LYS A 82 -1.11 -17.76 22.61
CA LYS A 82 -0.34 -17.26 23.77
C LYS A 82 0.44 -16.00 23.40
N ASP A 83 0.80 -15.18 24.37
CA ASP A 83 1.68 -14.00 24.20
C ASP A 83 1.16 -12.90 23.24
N VAL A 84 -0.13 -12.95 22.89
CA VAL A 84 -0.82 -11.88 22.15
C VAL A 84 -1.25 -10.78 23.12
N PRO A 85 -0.99 -9.48 22.83
CA PRO A 85 -1.36 -8.38 23.70
C PRO A 85 -2.88 -8.25 23.79
N LYS A 86 -3.36 -7.77 24.94
CA LYS A 86 -4.79 -7.55 25.22
C LYS A 86 -5.50 -6.65 24.19
N ARG A 87 -4.76 -5.84 23.44
CA ARG A 87 -5.29 -4.97 22.37
C ARG A 87 -5.78 -5.74 21.13
N LEU A 88 -5.44 -7.03 21.00
CA LEU A 88 -5.81 -7.91 19.88
C LEU A 88 -6.61 -9.13 20.40
N LYS A 89 -7.61 -8.89 21.25
CA LYS A 89 -8.49 -9.94 21.78
C LYS A 89 -9.60 -10.31 20.77
N THR A 90 -10.27 -11.45 20.99
CA THR A 90 -11.46 -11.84 20.22
C THR A 90 -12.51 -10.73 20.18
N GLY A 91 -13.15 -10.53 19.03
CA GLY A 91 -14.10 -9.45 18.75
C GLY A 91 -13.47 -8.14 18.29
N GLU A 92 -12.13 -8.00 18.36
CA GLU A 92 -11.48 -6.77 17.92
C GLU A 92 -11.46 -6.64 16.40
N ARG A 93 -11.76 -5.42 15.93
CA ARG A 93 -11.63 -5.02 14.54
C ARG A 93 -10.16 -4.78 14.21
N VAL A 94 -9.65 -5.45 13.18
CA VAL A 94 -8.24 -5.39 12.81
C VAL A 94 -8.04 -5.29 11.31
N TYR A 95 -6.85 -4.83 10.91
CA TYR A 95 -6.31 -4.99 9.57
C TYR A 95 -4.86 -5.49 9.62
N THR A 96 -4.37 -6.06 8.51
CA THR A 96 -3.02 -6.65 8.42
C THR A 96 -2.14 -5.97 7.38
N MET A 97 -0.82 -6.07 7.57
CA MET A 97 0.23 -5.72 6.60
C MET A 97 1.06 -6.96 6.20
N GLY A 98 0.60 -8.14 6.60
CA GLY A 98 1.27 -9.42 6.37
C GLY A 98 0.55 -10.54 7.12
N THR A 99 0.55 -11.73 6.54
CA THR A 99 -0.14 -12.90 7.07
C THR A 99 0.79 -14.11 7.14
N VAL A 100 0.40 -15.08 7.96
CA VAL A 100 1.06 -16.40 8.03
C VAL A 100 0.43 -17.35 7.00
N SER A 101 -0.91 -17.32 6.87
CA SER A 101 -1.65 -18.27 6.04
C SER A 101 -2.13 -17.72 4.69
N GLY A 102 -1.98 -16.43 4.41
CA GLY A 102 -2.55 -15.76 3.23
C GLY A 102 -3.90 -15.10 3.50
N SER A 103 -4.09 -13.87 3.00
CA SER A 103 -5.31 -13.08 3.23
C SER A 103 -6.45 -13.35 2.25
N TYR A 104 -6.21 -14.10 1.17
CA TYR A 104 -7.25 -14.50 0.21
C TYR A 104 -8.02 -15.72 0.72
N ALA A 105 -8.58 -15.60 1.92
CA ALA A 105 -9.28 -16.65 2.65
C ALA A 105 -10.34 -16.04 3.58
N GLN A 106 -11.35 -16.83 3.96
CA GLN A 106 -12.33 -16.42 4.97
C GLN A 106 -11.74 -16.35 6.38
N LEU A 107 -10.74 -17.18 6.66
CA LEU A 107 -9.99 -17.21 7.91
C LEU A 107 -8.50 -17.02 7.64
N VAL A 108 -7.86 -16.18 8.43
CA VAL A 108 -6.48 -15.73 8.20
C VAL A 108 -5.70 -15.79 9.51
N LEU A 109 -4.62 -16.58 9.54
CA LEU A 109 -3.62 -16.51 10.59
C LEU A 109 -2.65 -15.36 10.31
N ALA A 110 -2.42 -14.53 11.31
CA ALA A 110 -1.48 -13.41 11.24
C ALA A 110 -0.66 -13.28 12.53
N SER A 111 0.56 -12.77 12.41
CA SER A 111 1.37 -12.39 13.57
C SER A 111 0.83 -11.09 14.18
N GLN A 112 0.88 -10.98 15.51
CA GLN A 112 0.57 -9.76 16.25
C GLN A 112 1.37 -8.54 15.77
N SER A 113 2.59 -8.75 15.25
CA SER A 113 3.46 -7.68 14.74
C SER A 113 2.99 -7.10 13.40
N ASN A 114 2.17 -7.86 12.67
CA ASN A 114 1.56 -7.44 11.41
C ASN A 114 0.05 -7.16 11.54
N THR A 115 -0.47 -7.11 12.77
CA THR A 115 -1.90 -6.94 13.05
C THR A 115 -2.15 -5.66 13.85
N PHE A 116 -2.98 -4.79 13.28
CA PHE A 116 -3.24 -3.45 13.78
C PHE A 116 -4.74 -3.26 14.01
N ARG A 117 -5.11 -2.48 15.03
CA ARG A 117 -6.53 -2.20 15.31
C ARG A 117 -7.11 -1.28 14.24
N LEU A 118 -8.32 -1.60 13.79
CA LEU A 118 -9.09 -0.80 12.86
C LEU A 118 -10.13 0.03 13.64
N PRO A 119 -10.10 1.37 13.58
CA PRO A 119 -11.10 2.21 14.25
C PRO A 119 -12.53 1.98 13.75
N ASP A 120 -13.51 2.28 14.60
CA ASP A 120 -14.90 1.94 14.30
C ASP A 120 -15.48 2.68 13.09
N ASN A 121 -14.99 3.90 12.86
CA ASN A 121 -15.38 4.79 11.76
C ASN A 121 -14.75 4.42 10.41
N VAL A 122 -13.91 3.39 10.35
CA VAL A 122 -13.26 2.93 9.11
C VAL A 122 -13.91 1.64 8.66
N SER A 123 -14.36 1.55 7.42
CA SER A 123 -14.96 0.33 6.88
C SER A 123 -13.93 -0.78 6.72
N TRP A 124 -14.40 -2.03 6.60
CA TRP A 124 -13.53 -3.17 6.32
C TRP A 124 -12.80 -3.04 4.98
N LEU A 125 -13.46 -2.48 3.96
CA LEU A 125 -12.84 -2.28 2.65
C LEU A 125 -11.70 -1.27 2.73
N GLU A 126 -11.92 -0.14 3.40
CA GLU A 126 -10.85 0.85 3.63
C GLU A 126 -9.71 0.21 4.45
N GLY A 127 -10.04 -0.53 5.53
CA GLY A 127 -9.06 -1.21 6.36
C GLY A 127 -8.17 -2.18 5.59
N ALA A 128 -8.75 -2.98 4.69
CA ALA A 128 -8.01 -3.96 3.88
C ALA A 128 -7.09 -3.30 2.84
N CYS A 129 -7.32 -2.01 2.56
CA CYS A 129 -6.54 -1.24 1.61
C CYS A 129 -5.45 -0.37 2.34
N LEU A 130 -5.28 -0.51 3.67
CA LEU A 130 -4.26 0.20 4.47
C LEU A 130 -2.90 -0.50 4.54
N GLY A 131 -2.87 -1.82 4.68
CA GLY A 131 -1.70 -2.63 5.08
C GLY A 131 -0.39 -2.31 4.35
N VAL A 132 -0.04 -3.08 3.33
CA VAL A 132 1.15 -2.83 2.52
C VAL A 132 1.16 -1.39 1.95
N PRO A 133 0.05 -0.82 1.45
CA PRO A 133 0.07 0.51 0.85
C PRO A 133 0.51 1.65 1.78
N ALA A 134 -0.10 1.79 2.96
CA ALA A 134 0.18 2.92 3.87
C ALA A 134 1.57 2.81 4.50
N PHE A 135 1.98 1.60 4.87
CA PHE A 135 3.30 1.38 5.43
C PHE A 135 4.41 1.56 4.38
N THR A 136 4.17 1.19 3.13
CA THR A 136 5.10 1.48 2.03
C THR A 136 5.21 2.97 1.78
N ALA A 137 4.09 3.70 1.75
CA ALA A 137 4.08 5.15 1.57
C ALA A 137 4.85 5.87 2.69
N LEU A 138 4.63 5.49 3.95
CA LEU A 138 5.36 6.05 5.09
C LEU A 138 6.85 5.73 5.03
N ARG A 139 7.23 4.49 4.69
CA ARG A 139 8.64 4.14 4.53
C ARG A 139 9.30 4.93 3.39
N ALA A 140 8.62 5.07 2.26
CA ALA A 140 9.11 5.79 1.09
C ALA A 140 9.31 7.28 1.41
N LEU A 141 8.30 7.94 2.00
CA LEU A 141 8.38 9.35 2.32
C LEU A 141 9.34 9.63 3.49
N ARG A 142 9.20 8.90 4.60
CA ARG A 142 9.91 9.22 5.86
C ARG A 142 11.29 8.60 5.93
N THR A 143 11.38 7.27 5.97
CA THR A 143 12.66 6.57 6.22
C THR A 143 13.61 6.66 5.04
N CYS A 144 13.13 6.35 3.82
CA CYS A 144 13.98 6.35 2.63
C CYS A 144 14.09 7.73 2.01
N GLY A 145 12.99 8.48 1.98
CA GLY A 145 12.90 9.77 1.31
C GLY A 145 13.28 10.96 2.16
N GLY A 146 13.24 10.84 3.49
CA GLY A 146 13.52 11.94 4.41
C GLY A 146 12.68 13.19 4.15
N ALA A 147 11.40 13.01 3.82
CA ALA A 147 10.45 14.07 3.50
C ALA A 147 10.39 15.13 4.61
N ARG A 148 10.31 16.40 4.20
CA ARG A 148 10.22 17.56 5.11
C ARG A 148 9.16 18.53 4.62
N ALA A 149 8.51 19.22 5.56
CA ALA A 149 7.60 20.32 5.26
C ALA A 149 8.30 21.39 4.38
N GLY A 150 7.54 22.01 3.49
CA GLY A 150 8.03 23.04 2.56
C GLY A 150 8.77 22.50 1.33
N GLN A 151 9.10 21.20 1.27
CA GLN A 151 9.71 20.60 0.09
C GLN A 151 8.67 20.28 -0.99
N THR A 152 9.12 20.29 -2.23
CA THR A 152 8.39 19.77 -3.40
C THR A 152 8.60 18.26 -3.55
N VAL A 153 7.52 17.49 -3.70
CA VAL A 153 7.55 16.05 -3.98
C VAL A 153 6.80 15.70 -5.26
N LEU A 154 7.37 14.81 -6.08
CA LEU A 154 6.71 14.21 -7.23
C LEU A 154 6.31 12.76 -6.91
N ILE A 155 5.02 12.44 -7.03
CA ILE A 155 4.48 11.10 -6.85
C ILE A 155 4.10 10.53 -8.22
N HIS A 156 4.93 9.64 -8.75
CA HIS A 156 4.60 8.93 -9.99
C HIS A 156 3.55 7.84 -9.73
N GLY A 157 2.62 7.65 -10.68
CA GLY A 157 1.58 6.61 -10.55
C GLY A 157 0.63 6.85 -9.37
N ALA A 158 0.28 8.12 -9.13
CA ALA A 158 -0.44 8.58 -7.96
C ALA A 158 -1.85 7.98 -7.81
N SER A 159 -2.47 7.51 -8.89
CA SER A 159 -3.81 6.89 -8.86
C SER A 159 -3.83 5.47 -8.28
N GLY A 160 -2.67 4.87 -7.99
CA GLY A 160 -2.55 3.61 -7.26
C GLY A 160 -2.63 3.78 -5.74
N ALA A 161 -2.90 2.69 -4.99
CA ALA A 161 -3.09 2.77 -3.54
C ALA A 161 -1.92 3.41 -2.77
N VAL A 162 -0.67 3.03 -3.08
CA VAL A 162 0.52 3.66 -2.47
C VAL A 162 0.61 5.13 -2.88
N GLY A 163 0.34 5.45 -4.14
CA GLY A 163 0.41 6.80 -4.67
C GLY A 163 -0.57 7.77 -4.02
N LEU A 164 -1.84 7.36 -3.86
CA LEU A 164 -2.87 8.16 -3.19
C LEU A 164 -2.50 8.43 -1.74
N LEU A 165 -2.01 7.40 -1.03
CA LEU A 165 -1.57 7.54 0.35
C LEU A 165 -0.32 8.43 0.45
N CYS A 166 0.63 8.35 -0.50
CA CYS A 166 1.75 9.27 -0.57
C CYS A 166 1.29 10.72 -0.75
N CYS A 167 0.30 10.98 -1.62
CA CYS A 167 -0.23 12.33 -1.81
C CYS A 167 -0.81 12.88 -0.50
N GLN A 168 -1.65 12.09 0.19
CA GLN A 168 -2.27 12.50 1.45
C GLN A 168 -1.22 12.75 2.52
N LEU A 169 -0.29 11.82 2.70
CA LEU A 169 0.77 11.91 3.72
C LEU A 169 1.69 13.10 3.48
N ALA A 170 2.09 13.33 2.23
CA ALA A 170 2.96 14.45 1.88
C ALA A 170 2.26 15.80 2.01
N ALA A 171 1.01 15.91 1.57
CA ALA A 171 0.20 17.11 1.76
C ALA A 171 -0.01 17.42 3.24
N ASN A 172 -0.26 16.39 4.05
CA ASN A 172 -0.41 16.50 5.50
C ASN A 172 0.88 16.96 6.18
N LEU A 173 2.05 16.51 5.69
CA LEU A 173 3.36 16.97 6.12
C LEU A 173 3.64 18.44 5.71
N GLY A 174 2.84 19.03 4.82
CA GLY A 174 3.04 20.39 4.32
C GLY A 174 4.04 20.48 3.16
N MET A 175 4.13 19.42 2.36
CA MET A 175 4.89 19.44 1.09
C MET A 175 4.04 20.03 -0.04
N ARG A 176 4.71 20.55 -1.08
CA ARG A 176 4.09 20.82 -2.39
C ARG A 176 4.09 19.52 -3.19
N VAL A 177 2.91 18.95 -3.42
CA VAL A 177 2.72 17.62 -4.01
C VAL A 177 2.37 17.74 -5.49
N LEU A 178 3.24 17.24 -6.36
CA LEU A 178 2.98 17.01 -7.77
C LEU A 178 2.72 15.52 -7.97
N ALA A 179 1.77 15.17 -8.82
CA ALA A 179 1.34 13.80 -9.03
C ALA A 179 1.25 13.48 -10.52
N THR A 180 1.45 12.21 -10.91
CA THR A 180 1.15 11.76 -12.27
C THR A 180 0.14 10.62 -12.30
N ALA A 181 -0.81 10.67 -13.22
CA ALA A 181 -1.76 9.60 -13.48
C ALA A 181 -2.27 9.66 -14.95
N GLY A 182 -2.44 8.49 -15.57
CA GLY A 182 -2.73 8.40 -17.01
C GLY A 182 -4.20 8.69 -17.38
N SER A 183 -5.14 8.55 -16.45
CA SER A 183 -6.56 8.87 -16.71
C SER A 183 -6.97 10.18 -16.03
N PRO A 184 -7.95 10.92 -16.60
CA PRO A 184 -8.53 12.09 -15.96
C PRO A 184 -9.05 11.80 -14.55
N GLU A 185 -9.71 10.66 -14.35
CA GLU A 185 -10.23 10.24 -13.05
C GLU A 185 -9.10 9.96 -12.06
N GLY A 186 -8.01 9.33 -12.52
CA GLY A 186 -6.83 9.07 -11.71
C GLY A 186 -6.13 10.36 -11.27
N ARG A 187 -6.09 11.37 -12.14
CA ARG A 187 -5.57 12.70 -11.80
C ARG A 187 -6.47 13.41 -10.80
N GLN A 188 -7.79 13.37 -11.00
CA GLN A 188 -8.74 13.94 -10.05
C GLN A 188 -8.61 13.29 -8.67
N LEU A 189 -8.48 11.95 -8.60
CA LEU A 189 -8.24 11.24 -7.35
C LEU A 189 -6.96 11.71 -6.64
N ALA A 190 -5.88 11.97 -7.38
CA ALA A 190 -4.65 12.48 -6.79
C ALA A 190 -4.83 13.89 -6.20
N LEU A 191 -5.55 14.78 -6.91
CA LEU A 191 -5.89 16.12 -6.43
C LEU A 191 -6.76 16.07 -5.16
N ASP A 192 -7.80 15.24 -5.18
CA ASP A 192 -8.67 15.01 -4.02
C ASP A 192 -7.89 14.44 -2.81
N CYS A 193 -6.79 13.73 -3.09
CA CYS A 193 -5.86 13.19 -2.11
C CYS A 193 -4.73 14.17 -1.72
N GLY A 194 -4.84 15.44 -2.06
CA GLY A 194 -3.92 16.49 -1.60
C GLY A 194 -2.78 16.82 -2.57
N ALA A 195 -2.77 16.27 -3.78
CA ALA A 195 -1.89 16.79 -4.83
C ALA A 195 -2.25 18.24 -5.15
N ASN A 196 -1.25 19.11 -5.25
CA ASN A 196 -1.42 20.49 -5.73
C ASN A 196 -1.66 20.50 -7.24
N MET A 197 -1.00 19.60 -7.97
CA MET A 197 -1.08 19.48 -9.42
C MET A 197 -0.99 18.01 -9.83
N ALA A 198 -1.70 17.65 -10.89
CA ALA A 198 -1.70 16.30 -11.44
C ALA A 198 -1.50 16.33 -12.97
N PHE A 199 -0.50 15.58 -13.44
CA PHE A 199 -0.08 15.54 -14.83
C PHE A 199 -0.43 14.20 -15.48
N ASP A 200 -0.70 14.23 -16.79
CA ASP A 200 -0.88 13.01 -17.57
C ASP A 200 0.50 12.45 -17.96
N HIS A 201 0.88 11.28 -17.44
CA HIS A 201 2.17 10.68 -17.79
C HIS A 201 2.22 10.07 -19.21
N HIS A 202 1.12 10.11 -19.96
CA HIS A 202 1.09 9.76 -21.38
C HIS A 202 1.36 10.97 -22.28
N ASP A 203 1.20 12.19 -21.76
CA ASP A 203 1.55 13.40 -22.47
C ASP A 203 3.08 13.46 -22.61
N PRO A 204 3.65 13.58 -23.83
CA PRO A 204 5.10 13.65 -24.00
C PRO A 204 5.75 14.84 -23.28
N ASP A 205 4.99 15.92 -23.04
CA ASP A 205 5.50 17.19 -22.51
C ASP A 205 5.28 17.31 -20.99
N TYR A 206 4.75 16.28 -20.33
CA TYR A 206 4.43 16.32 -18.89
C TYR A 206 5.66 16.67 -18.02
N ALA A 207 6.84 16.20 -18.41
CA ALA A 207 8.08 16.45 -17.68
C ALA A 207 8.49 17.92 -17.80
N ASP A 208 8.34 18.53 -18.98
CA ASP A 208 8.63 19.94 -19.18
C ASP A 208 7.64 20.81 -18.40
N ALA A 209 6.36 20.42 -18.35
CA ALA A 209 5.38 21.07 -17.50
C ALA A 209 5.78 21.00 -16.01
N ILE A 210 6.23 19.85 -15.51
CA ILE A 210 6.74 19.71 -14.14
C ILE A 210 7.97 20.60 -13.92
N ALA A 211 8.89 20.66 -14.89
CA ALA A 211 10.09 21.49 -14.79
C ALA A 211 9.74 22.98 -14.66
N VAL A 212 8.76 23.46 -15.43
CA VAL A 212 8.24 24.84 -15.32
C VAL A 212 7.66 25.09 -13.93
N GLU A 213 6.82 24.18 -13.42
CA GLU A 213 6.16 24.33 -12.11
C GLU A 213 7.09 24.21 -10.90
N THR A 214 8.31 23.71 -11.14
CA THR A 214 9.33 23.52 -10.11
C THR A 214 10.56 24.41 -10.29
N ALA A 215 10.52 25.36 -11.25
CA ALA A 215 11.61 26.28 -11.52
C ALA A 215 11.94 27.17 -10.29
N ASP A 216 10.93 27.53 -9.50
CA ASP A 216 11.07 28.29 -8.24
C ASP A 216 11.82 27.51 -7.14
N THR A 217 11.83 26.17 -7.22
CA THR A 217 12.56 25.30 -6.30
C THR A 217 13.76 24.61 -6.94
N ASP A 218 14.18 25.06 -8.13
CA ASP A 218 15.24 24.46 -8.95
C ASP A 218 15.04 22.94 -9.17
N GLY A 219 13.77 22.50 -9.25
CA GLY A 219 13.37 21.10 -9.43
C GLY A 219 12.69 20.47 -8.22
N VAL A 220 12.60 19.13 -8.25
CA VAL A 220 11.89 18.28 -7.29
C VAL A 220 12.85 17.78 -6.20
N HIS A 221 12.50 18.01 -4.93
CA HIS A 221 13.35 17.60 -3.80
C HIS A 221 13.25 16.11 -3.44
N LEU A 222 12.10 15.49 -3.74
CA LEU A 222 11.82 14.08 -3.50
C LEU A 222 10.91 13.53 -4.60
N THR A 223 11.30 12.41 -5.22
CA THR A 223 10.43 11.66 -6.14
C THR A 223 10.11 10.30 -5.54
N VAL A 224 8.84 9.93 -5.47
CA VAL A 224 8.39 8.57 -5.14
C VAL A 224 8.04 7.84 -6.44
N GLU A 225 8.89 6.89 -6.81
CA GLU A 225 8.88 6.28 -8.15
C GLU A 225 8.27 4.87 -8.14
N MET A 226 7.25 4.65 -8.98
CA MET A 226 6.47 3.40 -9.04
C MET A 226 6.80 2.51 -10.26
N LEU A 227 7.56 3.01 -11.22
CA LEU A 227 7.92 2.36 -12.48
C LEU A 227 9.32 2.82 -12.97
N ALA A 228 10.34 2.62 -12.14
CA ALA A 228 11.68 3.18 -12.36
C ALA A 228 12.33 2.80 -13.70
N ASN A 229 12.05 1.60 -14.24
CA ASN A 229 12.56 1.18 -15.55
C ASN A 229 12.10 2.07 -16.72
N VAL A 230 11.08 2.91 -16.51
CA VAL A 230 10.61 3.90 -17.49
C VAL A 230 11.07 5.30 -17.11
N ASN A 231 10.91 5.70 -15.85
CA ASN A 231 10.97 7.11 -15.47
C ASN A 231 12.32 7.57 -14.90
N LEU A 232 13.21 6.67 -14.46
CA LEU A 232 14.36 7.07 -13.63
C LEU A 232 15.27 8.14 -14.26
N ALA A 233 15.45 8.11 -15.58
CA ALA A 233 16.23 9.14 -16.28
C ALA A 233 15.54 10.52 -16.27
N THR A 234 14.21 10.54 -16.40
CA THR A 234 13.39 11.75 -16.28
C THR A 234 13.40 12.26 -14.84
N ASP A 235 13.26 11.38 -13.86
CA ASP A 235 13.31 11.73 -12.44
C ASP A 235 14.62 12.45 -12.08
N CYS A 236 15.77 11.95 -12.59
CA CYS A 236 17.06 12.58 -12.35
C CYS A 236 17.17 13.97 -13.00
N ARG A 237 16.51 14.20 -14.14
CA ARG A 237 16.49 15.52 -14.79
C ARG A 237 15.64 16.51 -14.00
N LEU A 238 14.48 16.06 -13.52
CA LEU A 238 13.54 16.87 -12.73
C LEU A 238 14.00 17.13 -11.30
N ALA A 239 14.92 16.32 -10.77
CA ALA A 239 15.44 16.48 -9.43
C ALA A 239 16.06 17.87 -9.20
N SER A 240 15.93 18.39 -7.99
CA SER A 240 16.70 19.55 -7.52
C SER A 240 18.16 19.16 -7.23
N PRO A 241 19.06 20.13 -7.00
CA PRO A 241 20.34 19.85 -6.32
C PRO A 241 20.08 19.08 -5.01
N SER A 242 20.88 18.04 -4.80
CA SER A 242 20.75 17.03 -3.74
C SER A 242 19.36 16.36 -3.66
N GLY A 243 18.62 16.34 -4.77
CA GLY A 243 17.31 15.70 -4.87
C GLY A 243 17.38 14.20 -4.61
N ARG A 244 16.28 13.62 -4.13
CA ARG A 244 16.21 12.20 -3.77
C ARG A 244 15.13 11.49 -4.57
N ILE A 245 15.43 10.30 -5.07
CA ILE A 245 14.48 9.45 -5.78
C ILE A 245 14.37 8.15 -4.98
N VAL A 246 13.16 7.83 -4.52
CA VAL A 246 12.87 6.58 -3.82
C VAL A 246 12.12 5.62 -4.75
N ILE A 247 12.77 4.53 -5.12
CA ILE A 247 12.21 3.51 -6.00
C ILE A 247 11.35 2.56 -5.16
N VAL A 248 10.03 2.69 -5.31
CA VAL A 248 9.03 1.80 -4.72
C VAL A 248 8.67 0.67 -5.69
N GLY A 249 8.58 0.97 -6.99
CA GLY A 249 8.16 0.01 -8.00
C GLY A 249 9.07 0.00 -9.23
N ASN A 250 9.24 -1.20 -9.78
CA ASN A 250 10.02 -1.45 -10.98
C ASN A 250 9.51 -2.74 -11.66
N ARG A 251 9.47 -2.78 -12.99
CA ARG A 251 8.97 -3.94 -13.76
C ARG A 251 9.93 -4.45 -14.83
N GLY A 252 11.15 -3.92 -14.90
CA GLY A 252 12.13 -4.36 -15.89
C GLY A 252 13.52 -3.79 -15.64
N SER A 253 14.45 -4.12 -16.52
CA SER A 253 15.76 -3.47 -16.59
C SER A 253 15.66 -2.16 -17.39
N LEU A 254 16.65 -1.29 -17.24
CA LEU A 254 16.79 -0.09 -18.05
C LEU A 254 18.26 0.15 -18.41
N ASN A 255 18.49 0.84 -19.52
CA ASN A 255 19.77 1.47 -19.82
C ASN A 255 19.77 2.86 -19.17
N PHE A 256 20.69 3.11 -18.25
CA PHE A 256 20.73 4.32 -17.44
C PHE A 256 22.09 5.00 -17.58
N ASN A 257 22.10 6.32 -17.74
CA ASN A 257 23.32 7.13 -17.74
C ASN A 257 23.60 7.67 -16.33
N PRO A 258 24.59 7.14 -15.59
CA PRO A 258 24.88 7.58 -14.23
C PRO A 258 25.31 9.05 -14.14
N ARG A 259 25.76 9.67 -15.24
CA ARG A 259 26.10 11.10 -15.26
C ARG A 259 24.91 11.99 -14.90
N LEU A 260 23.68 11.51 -15.11
CA LEU A 260 22.46 12.23 -14.73
C LEU A 260 22.36 12.50 -13.23
N THR A 261 23.04 11.72 -12.38
CA THR A 261 23.04 11.96 -10.92
C THR A 261 24.14 12.91 -10.47
N MET A 262 25.19 13.12 -11.26
CA MET A 262 26.43 13.75 -10.79
C MET A 262 26.30 15.27 -10.60
N SER A 263 25.76 16.00 -11.59
CA SER A 263 25.73 17.47 -11.56
C SER A 263 24.85 18.05 -10.45
N LYS A 264 23.82 17.30 -10.06
CA LYS A 264 22.87 17.66 -8.99
C LYS A 264 23.05 16.80 -7.74
N GLU A 265 24.08 15.94 -7.68
CA GLU A 265 24.30 15.00 -6.57
C GLU A 265 23.03 14.21 -6.15
N VAL A 266 22.28 13.74 -7.15
CA VAL A 266 20.99 13.06 -6.93
C VAL A 266 21.22 11.70 -6.26
N SER A 267 20.48 11.45 -5.18
CA SER A 267 20.48 10.17 -4.48
C SER A 267 19.33 9.27 -4.97
N VAL A 268 19.64 8.04 -5.36
CA VAL A 268 18.65 7.04 -5.76
C VAL A 268 18.65 5.90 -4.75
N THR A 269 17.50 5.62 -4.13
CA THR A 269 17.39 4.63 -3.04
C THR A 269 16.20 3.71 -3.26
N GLY A 270 16.40 2.39 -3.10
CA GLY A 270 15.30 1.43 -3.16
C GLY A 270 14.50 1.36 -1.86
N VAL A 271 13.18 1.17 -1.98
CA VAL A 271 12.28 0.95 -0.85
C VAL A 271 11.87 -0.52 -0.81
N PHE A 272 12.12 -1.18 0.32
CA PHE A 272 11.63 -2.53 0.56
C PHE A 272 10.99 -2.63 1.94
N LEU A 273 9.67 -2.75 2.00
CA LEU A 273 8.88 -2.69 3.23
C LEU A 273 9.32 -3.74 4.27
N ARG A 274 9.70 -4.95 3.82
CA ARG A 274 10.16 -6.04 4.69
C ARG A 274 11.49 -5.79 5.39
N ARG A 275 12.20 -4.70 5.07
CA ARG A 275 13.40 -4.26 5.80
C ARG A 275 13.08 -3.34 6.97
N SER A 276 11.82 -3.02 7.20
CA SER A 276 11.43 -2.17 8.33
C SER A 276 11.75 -2.84 9.66
N THR A 277 12.28 -2.05 10.59
CA THR A 277 12.47 -2.50 11.97
C THR A 277 11.14 -2.50 12.72
N ASP A 278 11.06 -3.22 13.84
CA ASP A 278 9.87 -3.19 14.70
C ASP A 278 9.55 -1.79 15.21
N VAL A 279 10.60 -0.97 15.45
CA VAL A 279 10.46 0.44 15.86
C VAL A 279 9.81 1.26 14.76
N GLU A 280 10.28 1.14 13.51
CA GLU A 280 9.69 1.83 12.37
C GLU A 280 8.24 1.40 12.13
N LEU A 281 7.95 0.11 12.18
CA LEU A 281 6.58 -0.41 12.00
C LEU A 281 5.64 0.09 13.10
N ALA A 282 6.10 0.14 14.36
CA ALA A 282 5.32 0.69 15.47
C ALA A 282 5.05 2.19 15.28
N GLU A 283 6.03 2.97 14.83
CA GLU A 283 5.85 4.37 14.50
C GLU A 283 4.85 4.58 13.37
N TYR A 284 4.95 3.80 12.29
CA TYR A 284 4.02 3.89 11.16
C TYR A 284 2.60 3.53 11.58
N ALA A 285 2.43 2.44 12.33
CA ALA A 285 1.14 2.02 12.86
C ALA A 285 0.50 3.09 13.74
N LYS A 286 1.30 3.77 14.58
CA LYS A 286 0.84 4.89 15.41
C LYS A 286 0.35 6.05 14.54
N LEU A 287 1.12 6.47 13.54
CA LEU A 287 0.74 7.55 12.62
C LEU A 287 -0.57 7.21 11.88
N ILE A 288 -0.67 6.00 11.32
CA ILE A 288 -1.89 5.53 10.64
C ILE A 288 -3.08 5.58 11.58
N SER A 289 -2.96 5.02 12.80
CA SER A 289 -4.04 5.03 13.78
C SER A 289 -4.48 6.45 14.14
N GLU A 290 -3.54 7.37 14.28
CA GLU A 290 -3.81 8.78 14.58
C GLU A 290 -4.55 9.51 13.46
N MET A 291 -4.22 9.22 12.20
CA MET A 291 -4.91 9.79 11.03
C MET A 291 -6.32 9.23 10.87
N LEU A 292 -6.51 7.92 11.12
CA LEU A 292 -7.84 7.28 11.02
C LEU A 292 -8.80 7.76 12.12
N LYS A 293 -8.30 8.05 13.32
CA LYS A 293 -9.10 8.56 14.45
C LYS A 293 -9.56 10.00 14.26
N ALA A 294 -8.85 10.80 13.45
CA ALA A 294 -9.10 12.23 13.31
C ALA A 294 -10.36 12.59 12.48
N GLY A 295 -11.29 11.64 12.28
CA GLY A 295 -12.52 11.87 11.53
C GLY A 295 -13.29 13.12 12.00
N SER A 296 -13.48 14.06 11.07
CA SER A 296 -14.51 15.11 11.07
C SER A 296 -14.30 16.43 11.83
N SER A 297 -13.12 16.77 12.36
CA SER A 297 -12.94 18.11 12.97
C SER A 297 -11.60 18.75 12.67
N GLY A 298 -11.67 19.93 12.02
CA GLY A 298 -10.56 20.83 11.71
C GLY A 298 -9.84 21.43 12.93
N PRO A 299 -8.99 22.46 12.71
CA PRO A 299 -7.60 22.49 13.15
C PRO A 299 -7.40 23.10 14.55
N GLN A 300 -6.33 22.68 15.27
CA GLN A 300 -5.53 23.54 16.17
C GLN A 300 -4.07 23.06 16.26
N TRP A 301 -3.13 24.02 16.27
CA TRP A 301 -1.68 23.86 16.19
C TRP A 301 -1.00 24.37 17.46
N THR A 302 0.04 23.70 17.95
CA THR A 302 1.14 24.33 18.72
C THR A 302 2.47 23.62 18.44
N ALA A 303 3.55 24.40 18.38
CA ALA A 303 4.85 24.01 17.85
C ALA A 303 5.68 23.08 18.77
N SER A 304 5.93 21.85 18.31
CA SER A 304 7.14 21.07 18.61
C SER A 304 7.15 19.77 17.77
N SER A 305 8.06 19.66 16.79
CA SER A 305 8.62 18.43 16.19
C SER A 305 7.74 17.19 15.86
N THR A 306 6.41 17.31 15.73
CA THR A 306 5.54 16.21 15.30
C THR A 306 4.83 16.53 13.98
N TRP A 307 4.71 15.51 13.12
CA TRP A 307 4.09 15.56 11.77
C TRP A 307 2.72 16.26 11.83
N PRO A 308 2.47 17.29 10.99
CA PRO A 308 1.19 17.98 10.98
C PRO A 308 0.03 17.15 10.41
N ARG A 309 -1.18 17.49 10.88
CA ARG A 309 -2.46 16.90 10.47
C ARG A 309 -3.18 17.85 9.52
N ARG A 310 -3.32 17.45 8.26
CA ARG A 310 -4.43 17.86 7.38
C ARG A 310 -5.19 16.60 6.94
N ALA A 311 -6.36 16.77 6.30
CA ALA A 311 -7.32 15.80 5.74
C ALA A 311 -7.35 14.34 6.29
N PRO A 312 -8.54 13.79 6.62
CA PRO A 312 -8.67 12.38 7.02
C PRO A 312 -8.10 11.45 5.94
N LEU A 313 -7.49 10.34 6.34
CA LEU A 313 -7.02 9.32 5.40
C LEU A 313 -8.25 8.70 4.72
N THR A 314 -8.58 9.14 3.51
CA THR A 314 -9.74 8.66 2.74
C THR A 314 -9.26 7.69 1.67
N ILE A 315 -9.80 6.46 1.69
CA ILE A 315 -9.57 5.48 0.63
C ILE A 315 -10.87 5.38 -0.17
N SER A 316 -10.92 6.04 -1.32
CA SER A 316 -12.07 5.94 -2.23
C SER A 316 -12.04 4.59 -2.95
N SER A 317 -13.06 3.76 -2.76
CA SER A 317 -13.29 2.57 -3.59
C SER A 317 -14.10 2.97 -4.83
N SER A 318 -13.43 3.31 -5.94
CA SER A 318 -14.14 3.61 -7.19
C SER A 318 -14.67 2.31 -7.83
N THR A 319 -15.99 2.16 -7.84
CA THR A 319 -16.67 1.04 -8.49
C THR A 319 -16.80 1.29 -9.99
N GLY A 320 -15.89 0.74 -10.81
CA GLY A 320 -16.20 0.37 -12.20
C GLY A 320 -15.20 0.69 -13.33
N ARG A 321 -14.19 -0.19 -13.54
CA ARG A 321 -13.23 -0.30 -14.68
C ARG A 321 -11.89 0.49 -14.54
N PRO A 322 -10.84 0.04 -15.26
CA PRO A 322 -9.78 -0.81 -14.75
C PRO A 322 -8.63 -0.03 -14.08
N VAL A 323 -8.26 -0.51 -12.88
CA VAL A 323 -7.00 -0.27 -12.13
C VAL A 323 -6.68 1.19 -11.79
N SER A 324 -7.43 1.76 -10.84
CA SER A 324 -6.98 2.85 -9.98
C SER A 324 -7.78 2.79 -8.67
N ALA A 325 -7.10 3.02 -7.54
CA ALA A 325 -7.50 2.69 -6.15
C ALA A 325 -7.51 1.19 -5.78
N GLY A 326 -7.06 0.88 -4.55
CA GLY A 326 -6.77 -0.47 -4.05
C GLY A 326 -7.89 -1.47 -4.34
N LEU A 327 -7.56 -2.56 -5.04
CA LEU A 327 -8.53 -3.61 -5.32
C LEU A 327 -8.74 -4.39 -4.02
N CYS A 328 -9.94 -4.31 -3.47
CA CYS A 328 -10.30 -5.00 -2.24
C CYS A 328 -11.35 -6.10 -2.56
N LEU A 329 -11.08 -7.36 -2.16
CA LEU A 329 -12.02 -8.49 -2.23
C LEU A 329 -12.99 -8.39 -1.05
N LYS A 330 -14.28 -8.70 -1.22
CA LYS A 330 -15.26 -8.73 -0.13
C LYS A 330 -15.65 -10.16 0.21
N SER A 331 -15.50 -10.62 1.45
CA SER A 331 -16.00 -11.96 1.82
C SER A 331 -17.53 -11.92 1.96
N THR A 332 -18.27 -12.67 1.13
CA THR A 332 -19.70 -12.92 1.35
C THR A 332 -20.01 -14.42 1.34
N ASN A 333 -21.15 -14.78 1.95
CA ASN A 333 -21.59 -16.15 2.07
C ASN A 333 -22.17 -16.63 0.72
N GLY A 334 -21.39 -17.44 -0.01
CA GLY A 334 -21.91 -18.37 -1.02
C GLY A 334 -21.65 -17.99 -2.48
N SER A 335 -20.75 -18.76 -3.09
CA SER A 335 -20.48 -18.91 -4.54
C SER A 335 -19.63 -17.84 -5.24
N ALA A 336 -18.39 -18.23 -5.57
CA ALA A 336 -17.49 -17.45 -6.41
C ALA A 336 -17.71 -17.73 -7.90
N ARG A 337 -17.72 -16.68 -8.74
CA ARG A 337 -17.59 -16.79 -10.20
C ARG A 337 -16.51 -15.84 -10.72
N LEU A 338 -15.62 -16.38 -11.55
CA LEU A 338 -14.63 -15.63 -12.33
C LEU A 338 -15.32 -14.97 -13.53
N THR A 339 -15.30 -13.63 -13.62
CA THR A 339 -15.58 -12.92 -14.89
C THR A 339 -14.57 -11.78 -15.09
N ASN A 340 -13.96 -11.75 -16.28
CA ASN A 340 -13.11 -10.70 -16.86
C ASN A 340 -12.40 -9.76 -15.87
N ASN A 341 -11.25 -10.20 -15.34
CA ASN A 341 -10.30 -9.39 -14.57
C ASN A 341 -10.88 -8.65 -13.35
N ARG A 342 -12.01 -9.10 -12.80
CA ARG A 342 -12.57 -8.61 -11.53
C ARG A 342 -12.61 -9.73 -10.51
N PHE A 343 -11.83 -9.56 -9.46
CA PHE A 343 -11.79 -10.48 -8.33
C PHE A 343 -12.78 -9.92 -7.30
N ILE A 344 -14.00 -10.46 -7.30
CA ILE A 344 -15.05 -10.16 -6.32
C ILE A 344 -15.31 -11.48 -5.62
N MET A 345 -14.89 -11.62 -4.36
CA MET A 345 -15.49 -12.64 -3.51
C MET A 345 -16.98 -12.26 -3.37
N ARG A 346 -17.86 -13.15 -3.85
CA ARG A 346 -19.30 -13.13 -3.61
C ARG A 346 -19.64 -14.34 -2.74
#